data_AF-A0A9R0X8D8-F1
#
_entry.id   AF-A0A9R0X8D8-F1
#
_cell.length_a   1.000
_cell.length_b   1.000
_cell.length_c   1.000
_cell.angle_alpha   90.00
_cell.angle_beta   90.00
_cell.angle_gamma   90.00
#
_symmetry.space_group_name_H-M   'P 1'
#
loop_
_entity.id
_entity.type
_entity.pdbx_description
1 polymer ?
#
loop_
_entity_poly.entity_id
_entity_poly.type
_entity_poly.pdbx_seq_one_letter_code
_entity_poly.pdbx_strand_id
1 'polypeptide(L)'
;MGGPGLYSGIGKKAKDLLYRDYQTDHKFTLTTYTANGAITATSTKKADLILGEIQSQIKNKNITVDVKANSASNVITTITADDLAAPGLKTILSFAVPDQKSGKVELQYLHDYAGINASIGLTANPVVNLSGAFGTSALAVGADVSLDTATKNFTKYNAALSYTNQDLIASLNLNNKGDSLTASYYHIVEKSGTAVGAELTHSFSSNENSLTFGTQHTLDPLTLVKARINNSGKASALIQHEFMPKSLCTISAEVDTKAIEKSSKVVSVAGVGSAVFFRGTDPFSPRDWRAIKRFLSRDCPLIRAYGAIRFDASSDASVEWEDYGAFYFVVPQISPCSVKVNRSTLQTAIVNLNHVPTKASWDLAVTQALRMIKGSQTELVKVVLARCSRYITDTCIDPLELLACLKVEGQNAYQFCIQPPDAPAFVGNSMICDEVVVNPSKALRKLPRVQHLSAQLAARLRNEDDEFDILNALHPSPAVCGLPTEEARQFIRDYEIFDRGMYAGPVGWFGGAESEFAVGIRSALLGKGYSTLVYAGAGIVEGTNPSFEWDELDLKASQISA
;
A
#
# COMPACT_ATOMS: atom_id res chain seq x y z
N MET A 1 -11.86 -0.20 44.98
CA MET A 1 -11.63 -1.60 45.40
C MET A 1 -10.21 -1.96 45.06
N GLY A 2 -9.42 -2.34 46.07
CA GLY A 2 -7.98 -2.66 45.93
C GLY A 2 -7.71 -4.15 45.63
N GLY A 3 -8.72 -4.86 45.14
CA GLY A 3 -8.69 -6.31 44.92
C GLY A 3 -7.98 -6.75 43.62
N PRO A 4 -7.98 -8.06 43.35
CA PRO A 4 -7.20 -8.66 42.26
C PRO A 4 -7.76 -8.39 40.86
N GLY A 5 -8.96 -7.80 40.76
CA GLY A 5 -9.69 -7.65 39.50
C GLY A 5 -10.24 -8.99 38.99
N LEU A 6 -10.64 -9.04 37.71
CA LEU A 6 -11.11 -10.27 37.07
C LEU A 6 -9.93 -11.11 36.54
N TYR A 7 -10.14 -12.41 36.41
CA TYR A 7 -9.17 -13.33 35.79
C TYR A 7 -8.66 -12.82 34.43
N SER A 8 -9.54 -12.26 33.61
CA SER A 8 -9.22 -11.70 32.28
C SER A 8 -8.26 -10.50 32.32
N GLY A 9 -8.04 -9.89 33.49
CA GLY A 9 -7.08 -8.81 33.70
C GLY A 9 -5.64 -9.30 33.91
N ILE A 10 -5.44 -10.58 34.26
CA ILE A 10 -4.11 -11.12 34.55
C ILE A 10 -3.27 -11.14 33.26
N GLY A 11 -2.09 -10.51 33.29
CA GLY A 11 -1.19 -10.39 32.14
C GLY A 11 -1.63 -9.37 31.08
N LYS A 12 -2.74 -8.65 31.29
CA LYS A 12 -3.30 -7.72 30.27
C LYS A 12 -2.33 -6.59 29.90
N LYS A 13 -1.60 -6.00 30.85
CA LYS A 13 -0.66 -4.90 30.53
C LYS A 13 0.48 -5.32 29.60
N ALA A 14 1.07 -6.50 29.82
CA ALA A 14 2.10 -7.04 28.93
C ALA A 14 1.52 -7.30 27.54
N LYS A 15 0.32 -7.91 27.45
CA LYS A 15 -0.37 -8.14 26.18
C LYS A 15 -0.72 -6.85 25.45
N ASP A 16 -1.17 -5.83 26.16
CA ASP A 16 -1.51 -4.53 25.57
C ASP A 16 -0.26 -3.86 24.98
N LEU A 17 0.88 -3.91 25.68
CA LEU A 17 2.14 -3.40 25.15
C LEU A 17 2.58 -4.17 23.89
N LEU A 18 2.52 -5.51 23.94
CA LEU A 18 3.05 -6.37 22.88
C LEU A 18 2.14 -6.51 21.65
N TYR A 19 0.82 -6.44 21.81
CA TYR A 19 -0.11 -6.82 20.72
C TYR A 19 -1.15 -5.77 20.37
N ARG A 20 -1.50 -4.86 21.28
CA ARG A 20 -2.53 -3.85 21.01
C ARG A 20 -2.04 -2.80 20.00
N ASP A 21 -2.96 -2.36 19.15
CA ASP A 21 -2.80 -1.28 18.16
C ASP A 21 -1.87 -1.57 16.96
N TYR A 22 -1.09 -2.65 16.99
CA TYR A 22 -0.39 -3.16 15.81
C TYR A 22 -1.40 -3.66 14.77
N GLN A 23 -1.72 -2.81 13.79
CA GLN A 23 -2.63 -3.13 12.68
C GLN A 23 -1.94 -2.94 11.34
N THR A 24 -1.91 -4.01 10.54
CA THR A 24 -1.44 -3.97 9.14
C THR A 24 -2.51 -3.49 8.16
N ASP A 25 -3.77 -3.53 8.58
CA ASP A 25 -4.93 -3.15 7.78
C ASP A 25 -5.27 -1.66 7.96
N HIS A 26 -5.82 -1.02 6.93
CA HIS A 26 -6.24 0.39 7.03
C HIS A 26 -7.54 0.48 7.82
N LYS A 27 -7.51 1.18 8.96
CA LYS A 27 -8.69 1.39 9.81
C LYS A 27 -8.95 2.88 9.98
N PHE A 28 -10.20 3.28 9.75
CA PHE A 28 -10.70 4.61 10.05
C PHE A 28 -11.82 4.48 11.09
N THR A 29 -11.74 5.24 12.17
CA THR A 29 -12.75 5.27 13.23
C THR A 29 -13.15 6.72 13.52
N LEU A 30 -14.44 7.00 13.45
CA LEU A 30 -15.04 8.28 13.82
C LEU A 30 -16.00 8.05 14.98
N THR A 31 -15.77 8.74 16.10
CA THR A 31 -16.66 8.71 17.26
C THR A 31 -17.29 10.08 17.47
N THR A 32 -18.61 10.14 17.51
CA THR A 32 -19.39 11.31 17.89
C THR A 32 -20.01 11.11 19.26
N TYR A 33 -19.95 12.14 20.10
CA TYR A 33 -20.46 12.09 21.46
C TYR A 33 -21.77 12.86 21.57
N THR A 34 -22.69 12.33 22.38
CA THR A 34 -23.94 12.98 22.79
C THR A 34 -23.98 13.07 24.31
N ALA A 35 -24.93 13.83 24.87
CA ALA A 35 -25.02 14.03 26.32
C ALA A 35 -25.10 12.71 27.12
N ASN A 36 -25.71 11.67 26.55
CA ASN A 36 -25.98 10.39 27.21
C ASN A 36 -25.38 9.19 26.46
N GLY A 37 -24.38 9.38 25.59
CA GLY A 37 -23.88 8.28 24.77
C GLY A 37 -22.86 8.66 23.71
N ALA A 38 -22.47 7.68 22.90
CA ALA A 38 -21.54 7.86 21.79
C ALA A 38 -21.91 6.96 20.60
N ILE A 39 -21.73 7.47 19.39
CA ILE A 39 -21.84 6.69 18.16
C ILE A 39 -20.44 6.59 17.56
N THR A 40 -19.97 5.37 17.31
CA THR A 40 -18.69 5.07 16.70
C THR A 40 -18.90 4.36 15.38
N ALA A 41 -18.50 5.00 14.29
CA ALA A 41 -18.42 4.39 12.97
C ALA A 41 -16.97 3.97 12.69
N THR A 42 -16.76 2.70 12.36
CA THR A 42 -15.45 2.15 12.03
C THR A 42 -15.50 1.50 10.65
N SER A 43 -14.54 1.84 9.79
CA SER A 43 -14.30 1.16 8.53
C SER A 43 -12.91 0.54 8.57
N THR A 44 -12.81 -0.75 8.26
CA THR A 44 -11.54 -1.46 8.18
C THR A 44 -11.42 -2.09 6.79
N LYS A 45 -10.38 -1.74 6.05
CA LYS A 45 -10.02 -2.39 4.79
C LYS A 45 -9.08 -3.55 5.08
N LYS A 46 -9.59 -4.78 4.97
CA LYS A 46 -8.82 -6.01 5.11
C LYS A 46 -8.67 -6.66 3.75
N ALA A 47 -7.46 -6.61 3.18
CA ALA A 47 -7.21 -6.94 1.78
C ALA A 47 -8.16 -6.15 0.84
N ASP A 48 -9.06 -6.82 0.13
CA ASP A 48 -10.00 -6.22 -0.84
C ASP A 48 -11.38 -5.95 -0.24
N LEU A 49 -11.63 -6.41 0.99
CA LEU A 49 -12.93 -6.27 1.63
C LEU A 49 -12.95 -5.03 2.53
N ILE A 50 -13.94 -4.16 2.31
CA ILE A 50 -14.25 -3.06 3.22
C ILE A 50 -15.28 -3.56 4.23
N LEU A 51 -14.85 -3.67 5.49
CA LEU A 51 -15.70 -4.06 6.59
C LEU A 51 -16.14 -2.80 7.35
N GLY A 52 -17.43 -2.53 7.31
CA GLY A 52 -18.06 -1.45 8.06
C GLY A 52 -18.63 -1.94 9.38
N GLU A 53 -18.49 -1.14 10.42
CA GLU A 53 -19.02 -1.38 11.76
C GLU A 53 -19.56 -0.08 12.34
N ILE A 54 -20.79 -0.11 12.84
CA ILE A 54 -21.41 0.99 13.58
C ILE A 54 -21.71 0.49 14.98
N GLN A 55 -21.17 1.17 15.98
CA GLN A 55 -21.47 0.94 17.39
C GLN A 55 -22.17 2.17 17.97
N SER A 56 -23.32 1.98 18.59
CA SER A 56 -24.02 3.01 19.36
C SER A 56 -24.03 2.60 20.83
N GLN A 57 -23.55 3.48 21.70
CA GLN A 57 -23.56 3.31 23.14
C GLN A 57 -24.47 4.36 23.75
N ILE A 58 -25.43 3.93 24.55
CA ILE A 58 -26.34 4.79 25.31
C ILE A 58 -26.20 4.44 26.78
N LYS A 59 -25.91 5.44 27.61
CA LYS A 59 -25.80 5.29 29.05
C LYS A 59 -26.91 6.08 29.74
N ASN A 60 -27.68 5.38 30.57
CA ASN A 60 -28.70 5.97 31.42
C ASN A 60 -28.55 5.46 32.85
N LYS A 61 -28.09 6.32 33.76
CA LYS A 61 -27.77 5.97 35.16
C LYS A 61 -26.81 4.76 35.22
N ASN A 62 -27.30 3.65 35.76
CA ASN A 62 -26.56 2.40 35.99
C ASN A 62 -26.69 1.40 34.83
N ILE A 63 -27.38 1.77 33.75
CA ILE A 63 -27.62 0.89 32.60
C ILE A 63 -26.90 1.48 31.39
N THR A 64 -26.09 0.65 30.73
CA THR A 64 -25.43 0.97 29.47
C THR A 64 -25.92 -0.02 28.41
N VAL A 65 -26.38 0.49 27.28
CA VAL A 65 -26.82 -0.32 26.13
C VAL A 65 -25.88 -0.02 24.97
N ASP A 66 -25.20 -1.06 24.50
CA ASP A 66 -24.32 -1.05 23.34
C ASP A 66 -24.98 -1.85 22.21
N VAL A 67 -25.19 -1.21 21.06
CA VAL A 67 -25.69 -1.85 19.84
C VAL A 67 -24.59 -1.78 18.79
N LYS A 68 -24.18 -2.92 18.27
CA LYS A 68 -23.10 -3.06 17.30
C LYS A 68 -23.61 -3.75 16.05
N ALA A 69 -23.63 -3.03 14.93
CA ALA A 69 -24.00 -3.54 13.62
C ALA A 69 -22.77 -3.62 12.71
N ASN A 70 -22.59 -4.72 11.97
CA ASN A 70 -21.51 -4.86 11.01
C ASN A 70 -22.03 -5.11 9.58
N SER A 71 -21.13 -4.98 8.60
CA SER A 71 -21.43 -5.18 7.17
C SER A 71 -21.80 -6.62 6.80
N ALA A 72 -21.60 -7.58 7.70
CA ALA A 72 -22.04 -8.98 7.53
C ALA A 72 -23.47 -9.20 8.07
N SER A 73 -24.26 -8.14 8.21
CA SER A 73 -25.64 -8.16 8.70
C SER A 73 -25.81 -8.74 10.11
N ASN A 74 -24.75 -8.71 10.93
CA ASN A 74 -24.86 -9.08 12.34
C ASN A 74 -25.12 -7.84 13.17
N VAL A 75 -26.19 -7.86 13.95
CA VAL A 75 -26.51 -6.84 14.94
C VAL A 75 -26.41 -7.47 16.31
N ILE A 76 -25.42 -7.06 17.10
CA ILE A 76 -25.20 -7.54 18.47
C ILE A 76 -25.60 -6.44 19.43
N THR A 77 -26.54 -6.74 20.32
CA THR A 77 -26.97 -5.85 21.39
C THR A 77 -26.41 -6.36 22.71
N THR A 78 -25.78 -5.48 23.48
CA THR A 78 -25.24 -5.76 24.82
C THR A 78 -25.84 -4.77 25.81
N ILE A 79 -26.52 -5.28 26.83
CA ILE A 79 -27.09 -4.50 27.92
C ILE A 79 -26.25 -4.79 29.15
N THR A 80 -25.65 -3.74 29.69
CA THR A 80 -24.85 -3.76 30.91
C THR A 80 -25.61 -3.05 32.01
N ALA A 81 -25.73 -3.70 33.15
CA ALA A 81 -26.38 -3.21 34.34
C ALA A 81 -25.39 -3.25 35.50
N ASP A 82 -24.98 -2.08 35.97
CA ASP A 82 -24.01 -1.92 37.07
C ASP A 82 -24.76 -1.71 38.40
N ASP A 83 -24.35 -2.41 39.46
CA ASP A 83 -24.80 -2.21 40.84
C ASP A 83 -26.34 -2.27 41.06
N LEU A 84 -27.08 -3.01 40.24
CA LEU A 84 -28.55 -3.11 40.36
C LEU A 84 -29.01 -3.94 41.56
N ALA A 85 -28.32 -5.04 41.85
CA ALA A 85 -28.72 -5.98 42.92
C ALA A 85 -27.78 -5.95 44.13
N ALA A 86 -26.48 -5.66 43.92
CA ALA A 86 -25.50 -5.52 44.98
C ALA A 86 -24.34 -4.62 44.52
N PRO A 87 -23.68 -3.88 45.42
CA PRO A 87 -22.46 -3.13 45.08
C PRO A 87 -21.35 -4.05 44.57
N GLY A 88 -20.70 -3.66 43.48
CA GLY A 88 -19.64 -4.44 42.83
C GLY A 88 -20.15 -5.54 41.89
N LEU A 89 -21.47 -5.70 41.74
CA LEU A 89 -22.07 -6.65 40.81
C LEU A 89 -22.43 -5.97 39.49
N LYS A 90 -21.92 -6.53 38.40
CA LYS A 90 -22.17 -6.10 37.03
C LYS A 90 -22.82 -7.25 36.25
N THR A 91 -24.01 -7.00 35.73
CA THR A 91 -24.77 -7.94 34.91
C THR A 91 -24.69 -7.53 33.45
N ILE A 92 -24.32 -8.45 32.58
CA ILE A 92 -24.16 -8.22 31.14
C ILE A 92 -25.02 -9.23 30.39
N LEU A 93 -25.93 -8.75 29.57
CA LEU A 93 -26.76 -9.54 28.66
C LEU A 93 -26.37 -9.18 27.23
N SER A 94 -25.91 -10.15 26.44
CA SER A 94 -25.58 -9.97 25.02
C SER A 94 -26.40 -10.90 24.15
N PHE A 95 -26.91 -10.43 23.01
CA PHE A 95 -27.63 -11.27 22.04
C PHE A 95 -27.53 -10.67 20.64
N ALA A 96 -27.57 -11.52 19.61
CA ALA A 96 -27.67 -11.08 18.22
C ALA A 96 -29.14 -10.94 17.78
N VAL A 97 -29.41 -9.99 16.91
CA VAL A 97 -30.71 -9.73 16.30
C VAL A 97 -30.58 -9.99 14.79
N PRO A 98 -31.47 -10.79 14.16
CA PRO A 98 -32.72 -11.35 14.69
C PRO A 98 -32.57 -12.74 15.36
N ASP A 99 -31.36 -13.27 15.54
CA ASP A 99 -31.17 -14.63 16.06
C ASP A 99 -31.45 -14.75 17.58
N GLN A 100 -32.67 -15.16 17.90
CA GLN A 100 -33.15 -15.34 19.27
C GLN A 100 -32.43 -16.44 20.07
N LYS A 101 -31.60 -17.29 19.43
CA LYS A 101 -30.86 -18.38 20.10
C LYS A 101 -29.41 -18.03 20.43
N SER A 102 -28.99 -16.80 20.19
CA SER A 102 -27.59 -16.35 20.32
C SER A 102 -27.26 -15.65 21.65
N GLY A 103 -28.19 -15.66 22.60
CA GLY A 103 -28.04 -14.92 23.86
C GLY A 103 -26.88 -15.43 24.72
N LYS A 104 -26.33 -14.55 25.55
CA LYS A 104 -25.32 -14.84 26.58
C LYS A 104 -25.60 -13.95 27.79
N VAL A 105 -25.60 -14.55 28.98
CA VAL A 105 -25.68 -13.83 30.25
C VAL A 105 -24.33 -13.95 30.95
N GLU A 106 -23.83 -12.86 31.49
CA GLU A 106 -22.57 -12.78 32.22
C GLU A 106 -22.76 -11.95 33.49
N LEU A 107 -22.23 -12.46 34.61
CA LEU A 107 -22.29 -11.88 35.94
C LEU A 107 -20.86 -11.69 36.45
N GLN A 108 -20.45 -10.44 36.63
CA GLN A 108 -19.15 -10.08 37.16
C GLN A 108 -19.31 -9.50 38.56
N TYR A 109 -18.64 -10.08 39.54
CA TYR A 109 -18.64 -9.62 40.92
C TYR A 109 -17.23 -9.23 41.34
N LEU A 110 -17.03 -7.98 41.72
CA LEU A 110 -15.78 -7.45 42.24
C LEU A 110 -15.90 -7.20 43.74
N HIS A 111 -14.97 -7.79 44.48
CA HIS A 111 -14.79 -7.62 45.92
C HIS A 111 -13.31 -7.27 46.19
N ASP A 112 -13.02 -6.78 47.40
CA ASP A 112 -11.67 -6.37 47.78
C ASP A 112 -10.62 -7.51 47.77
N TYR A 113 -11.06 -8.78 47.74
CA TYR A 113 -10.17 -9.95 47.73
C TYR A 113 -10.50 -10.99 46.66
N ALA A 114 -11.55 -10.76 45.88
CA ALA A 114 -12.03 -11.71 44.89
C ALA A 114 -12.67 -10.98 43.71
N GLY A 115 -12.38 -11.44 42.50
CA GLY A 115 -13.12 -11.10 41.29
C GLY A 115 -13.67 -12.36 40.68
N ILE A 116 -14.99 -12.48 40.60
CA ILE A 116 -15.69 -13.66 40.08
C ILE A 116 -16.40 -13.26 38.79
N ASN A 117 -16.30 -14.09 37.76
CA ASN A 117 -17.07 -13.96 36.54
C ASN A 117 -17.74 -15.29 36.21
N ALA A 118 -19.07 -15.27 36.08
CA ALA A 118 -19.85 -16.42 35.66
C ALA A 118 -20.62 -16.05 34.39
N SER A 119 -20.55 -16.88 33.35
CA SER A 119 -21.32 -16.66 32.13
C SER A 119 -21.93 -17.94 31.58
N ILE A 120 -23.09 -17.81 30.93
CA ILE A 120 -23.83 -18.90 30.32
C ILE A 120 -24.34 -18.47 28.94
N GLY A 121 -24.10 -19.30 27.93
CA GLY A 121 -24.76 -19.17 26.63
C GLY A 121 -26.23 -19.57 26.73
N LEU A 122 -27.13 -18.83 26.09
CA LEU A 122 -28.57 -19.09 25.98
C LEU A 122 -28.88 -19.80 24.65
N THR A 123 -28.07 -20.80 24.30
CA THR A 123 -28.19 -21.61 23.08
C THR A 123 -28.79 -22.98 23.41
N ALA A 124 -29.11 -23.79 22.38
CA ALA A 124 -29.62 -25.16 22.58
C ALA A 124 -28.61 -26.07 23.31
N ASN A 125 -27.32 -25.83 23.11
CA ASN A 125 -26.21 -26.51 23.76
C ASN A 125 -25.37 -25.46 24.50
N PRO A 126 -25.78 -25.05 25.71
CA PRO A 126 -25.16 -23.93 26.40
C PRO A 126 -23.73 -24.26 26.84
N VAL A 127 -22.84 -23.28 26.71
CA VAL A 127 -21.51 -23.33 27.33
C VAL A 127 -21.55 -22.48 28.58
N VAL A 128 -21.19 -23.08 29.71
CA VAL A 128 -21.07 -22.40 31.00
C VAL A 128 -19.59 -22.09 31.24
N ASN A 129 -19.28 -20.86 31.61
CA ASN A 129 -17.94 -20.44 31.97
C ASN A 129 -17.94 -19.84 33.37
N LEU A 130 -16.98 -20.24 34.19
CA LEU A 130 -16.76 -19.72 35.53
C LEU A 130 -15.28 -19.42 35.68
N SER A 131 -14.96 -18.16 35.98
CA SER A 131 -13.62 -17.73 36.32
C SER A 131 -13.60 -16.96 37.63
N GLY A 132 -12.48 -17.07 38.34
CA GLY A 132 -12.25 -16.41 39.61
C GLY A 132 -10.80 -15.99 39.73
N ALA A 133 -10.56 -14.82 40.30
CA ALA A 133 -9.25 -14.36 40.74
C ALA A 133 -9.36 -14.01 42.23
N PHE A 134 -8.45 -14.54 43.05
CA PHE A 134 -8.43 -14.38 44.49
C PHE A 134 -7.07 -13.85 44.93
N GLY A 135 -7.06 -12.93 45.89
CA GLY A 135 -5.85 -12.35 46.44
C GLY A 135 -5.96 -10.85 46.63
N THR A 136 -4.84 -10.15 46.47
CA THR A 136 -4.73 -8.69 46.61
C THR A 136 -4.39 -8.06 45.26
N SER A 137 -4.35 -6.74 45.19
CA SER A 137 -3.81 -6.04 44.02
C SER A 137 -2.33 -6.36 43.74
N ALA A 138 -1.57 -6.84 44.73
CA ALA A 138 -0.16 -7.18 44.58
C ALA A 138 0.10 -8.66 44.21
N LEU A 139 -0.70 -9.58 44.74
CA LEU A 139 -0.57 -11.02 44.45
C LEU A 139 -1.95 -11.61 44.24
N ALA A 140 -2.19 -12.22 43.08
CA ALA A 140 -3.45 -12.84 42.73
C ALA A 140 -3.25 -14.21 42.09
N VAL A 141 -4.11 -15.16 42.43
CA VAL A 141 -4.21 -16.46 41.79
C VAL A 141 -5.60 -16.56 41.17
N GLY A 142 -5.70 -17.09 39.97
CA GLY A 142 -6.97 -17.25 39.30
C GLY A 142 -7.09 -18.54 38.52
N ALA A 143 -8.34 -18.94 38.29
CA ALA A 143 -8.70 -20.08 37.48
C ALA A 143 -9.86 -19.70 36.56
N ASP A 144 -9.92 -20.34 35.39
CA ASP A 144 -10.96 -20.11 34.39
C ASP A 144 -11.36 -21.44 33.75
N VAL A 145 -12.62 -21.83 33.94
CA VAL A 145 -13.16 -23.13 33.55
C VAL A 145 -14.37 -22.95 32.66
N SER A 146 -14.43 -23.68 31.56
CA SER A 146 -15.60 -23.75 30.68
C SER A 146 -16.07 -25.18 30.50
N LEU A 147 -17.38 -25.38 30.61
CA LEU A 147 -18.08 -26.66 30.45
C LEU A 147 -19.07 -26.54 29.30
N ASP A 148 -18.99 -27.47 28.35
CA ASP A 148 -20.05 -27.68 27.36
C ASP A 148 -21.08 -28.64 27.95
N THR A 149 -22.32 -28.17 28.12
CA THR A 149 -23.37 -28.97 28.78
C THR A 149 -23.87 -30.13 27.93
N ALA A 150 -23.71 -30.07 26.61
CA ALA A 150 -24.16 -31.13 25.71
C ALA A 150 -23.22 -32.34 25.76
N THR A 151 -21.90 -32.07 25.69
CA THR A 151 -20.88 -33.11 25.75
C THR A 151 -20.47 -33.49 27.17
N LYS A 152 -20.85 -32.68 28.17
CA LYS A 152 -20.43 -32.77 29.58
C LYS A 152 -18.91 -32.75 29.75
N ASN A 153 -18.20 -32.17 28.79
CA ASN A 153 -16.75 -32.10 28.79
C ASN A 153 -16.27 -30.68 29.04
N PHE A 154 -15.15 -30.56 29.76
CA PHE A 154 -14.47 -29.29 29.92
C PHE A 154 -13.83 -28.85 28.60
N THR A 155 -14.26 -27.71 28.09
CA THR A 155 -13.70 -27.09 26.88
C THR A 155 -12.49 -26.22 27.20
N LYS A 156 -12.42 -25.68 28.43
CA LYS A 156 -11.33 -24.85 28.93
C LYS A 156 -11.09 -25.12 30.42
N TYR A 157 -9.83 -25.22 30.82
CA TYR A 157 -9.41 -25.10 32.22
C TYR A 157 -8.03 -24.48 32.23
N ASN A 158 -7.97 -23.23 32.71
CA ASN A 158 -6.75 -22.45 32.76
C ASN A 158 -6.50 -22.01 34.20
N ALA A 159 -5.23 -21.80 34.53
CA ALA A 159 -4.80 -21.26 35.82
C ALA A 159 -3.86 -20.09 35.58
N ALA A 160 -3.83 -19.13 36.49
CA ALA A 160 -2.99 -17.95 36.39
C ALA A 160 -2.48 -17.52 37.76
N LEU A 161 -1.26 -17.01 37.81
CA LEU A 161 -0.64 -16.34 38.95
C LEU A 161 -0.20 -14.97 38.48
N SER A 162 -0.48 -13.93 39.26
CA SER A 162 -0.09 -12.55 38.98
C SER A 162 0.64 -11.97 40.18
N TYR A 163 1.73 -11.28 39.90
CA TYR A 163 2.46 -10.45 40.86
C TYR A 163 2.56 -9.03 40.30
N THR A 164 2.17 -8.05 41.10
CA THR A 164 2.12 -6.64 40.73
C THR A 164 2.79 -5.83 41.83
N ASN A 165 3.73 -4.99 41.42
CA ASN A 165 4.36 -3.95 42.23
C ASN A 165 4.17 -2.59 41.52
N GLN A 166 4.73 -1.51 42.08
CA GLN A 166 4.59 -0.15 41.51
C GLN A 166 5.09 -0.07 40.06
N ASP A 167 6.26 -0.64 39.79
CA ASP A 167 6.90 -0.52 38.47
C ASP A 167 6.79 -1.80 37.63
N LEU A 168 6.44 -2.94 38.24
CA LEU A 168 6.55 -4.26 37.63
C LEU A 168 5.26 -5.07 37.76
N ILE A 169 4.86 -5.71 36.66
CA ILE A 169 3.79 -6.70 36.63
C ILE A 169 4.32 -7.96 35.94
N ALA A 170 4.25 -9.08 36.65
CA ALA A 170 4.58 -10.39 36.13
C ALA A 170 3.36 -11.31 36.25
N SER A 171 3.14 -12.16 35.26
CA SER A 171 2.14 -13.22 35.39
C SER A 171 2.58 -14.52 34.74
N LEU A 172 2.11 -15.62 35.29
CA LEU A 172 2.31 -16.97 34.79
C LEU A 172 0.94 -17.58 34.53
N ASN A 173 0.68 -18.01 33.29
CA ASN A 173 -0.61 -18.54 32.87
C ASN A 173 -0.43 -19.94 32.31
N LEU A 174 -1.17 -20.91 32.86
CA LEU A 174 -1.34 -22.24 32.29
C LEU A 174 -2.61 -22.25 31.45
N ASN A 175 -2.44 -22.44 30.14
CA ASN A 175 -3.47 -22.31 29.13
C ASN A 175 -3.68 -23.63 28.37
N ASN A 176 -4.72 -23.68 27.53
CA ASN A 176 -5.01 -24.80 26.63
C ASN A 176 -5.08 -26.14 27.36
N LYS A 177 -5.86 -26.21 28.44
CA LYS A 177 -6.03 -27.47 29.20
C LYS A 177 -4.71 -28.01 29.76
N GLY A 178 -3.80 -27.13 30.16
CA GLY A 178 -2.49 -27.50 30.69
C GLY A 178 -1.38 -27.66 29.65
N ASP A 179 -1.67 -27.50 28.36
CA ASP A 179 -0.70 -27.72 27.29
C ASP A 179 0.28 -26.56 27.08
N SER A 180 -0.05 -25.35 27.50
CA SER A 180 0.84 -24.20 27.27
C SER A 180 1.08 -23.38 28.53
N LEU A 181 2.35 -23.09 28.80
CA LEU A 181 2.78 -22.24 29.92
C LEU A 181 3.27 -20.90 29.37
N THR A 182 2.58 -19.82 29.73
CA THR A 182 2.92 -18.45 29.31
C THR A 182 3.38 -17.62 30.49
N ALA A 183 4.65 -17.22 30.50
CA ALA A 183 5.19 -16.21 31.40
C ALA A 183 5.16 -14.85 30.71
N SER A 184 4.61 -13.83 31.37
CA SER A 184 4.58 -12.45 30.88
C SER A 184 5.17 -11.50 31.90
N TYR A 185 5.81 -10.45 31.39
CA TYR A 185 6.53 -9.45 32.16
C TYR A 185 6.24 -8.06 31.58
N TYR A 186 6.00 -7.08 32.44
CA TYR A 186 5.81 -5.68 32.09
C TYR A 186 6.49 -4.82 33.15
N HIS A 187 7.30 -3.86 32.73
CA HIS A 187 8.05 -2.98 33.62
C HIS A 187 8.06 -1.55 33.09
N ILE A 188 7.70 -0.60 33.94
CA ILE A 188 7.81 0.84 33.69
C ILE A 188 9.21 1.30 34.12
N VAL A 189 9.98 1.85 33.19
CA VAL A 189 11.31 2.38 33.47
C VAL A 189 11.15 3.78 34.08
N GLU A 190 11.61 3.93 35.33
CA GLU A 190 11.38 5.13 36.12
C GLU A 190 11.93 6.40 35.42
N LYS A 191 11.15 7.49 35.44
CA LYS A 191 11.46 8.83 34.91
C LYS A 191 11.65 8.97 33.39
N SER A 192 11.52 7.90 32.58
CA SER A 192 11.80 7.99 31.13
C SER A 192 10.55 7.94 30.23
N GLY A 193 9.35 7.74 30.76
CA GLY A 193 8.15 7.52 29.94
C GLY A 193 8.20 6.22 29.11
N THR A 194 9.10 5.30 29.47
CA THR A 194 9.32 4.03 28.76
C THR A 194 8.73 2.88 29.56
N ALA A 195 8.10 1.94 28.88
CA ALA A 195 7.75 0.63 29.40
C ALA A 195 8.37 -0.46 28.51
N VAL A 196 8.73 -1.58 29.13
CA VAL A 196 9.21 -2.77 28.45
C VAL A 196 8.31 -3.94 28.80
N GLY A 197 8.13 -4.86 27.85
CA GLY A 197 7.35 -6.06 28.05
C GLY A 197 7.99 -7.26 27.38
N ALA A 198 7.78 -8.43 27.96
CA ALA A 198 8.21 -9.69 27.40
C ALA A 198 7.15 -10.77 27.64
N GLU A 199 7.02 -11.70 26.72
CA GLU A 199 6.16 -12.87 26.83
C GLU A 199 6.90 -14.09 26.29
N LEU A 200 6.99 -15.14 27.12
CA LEU A 200 7.52 -16.45 26.77
C LEU A 200 6.38 -17.47 26.90
N THR A 201 6.06 -18.17 25.82
CA THR A 201 5.11 -19.27 25.83
C THR A 201 5.83 -20.56 25.42
N HIS A 202 5.73 -21.58 26.26
CA HIS A 202 6.16 -22.94 25.95
C HIS A 202 4.93 -23.82 25.73
N SER A 203 4.92 -24.57 24.63
CA SER A 203 3.89 -25.56 24.30
C SER A 203 4.45 -26.96 24.58
N PHE A 204 3.84 -27.69 25.52
CA PHE A 204 4.30 -29.01 25.94
C PHE A 204 4.07 -30.07 24.87
N SER A 205 2.95 -30.01 24.13
CA SER A 205 2.63 -30.94 23.05
C SER A 205 3.58 -30.83 21.85
N SER A 206 3.92 -29.61 21.42
CA SER A 206 4.79 -29.38 20.27
C SER A 206 6.27 -29.23 20.64
N ASN A 207 6.59 -29.08 21.93
CA ASN A 207 7.92 -28.77 22.45
C ASN A 207 8.53 -27.51 21.80
N GLU A 208 7.68 -26.52 21.50
CA GLU A 208 8.08 -25.26 20.86
C GLU A 208 8.01 -24.09 21.85
N ASN A 209 8.89 -23.11 21.63
CA ASN A 209 8.93 -21.86 22.39
C ASN A 209 8.59 -20.67 21.49
N SER A 210 7.67 -19.83 21.94
CA SER A 210 7.40 -18.52 21.36
C SER A 210 7.86 -17.45 22.32
N LEU A 211 8.73 -16.55 21.86
CA LEU A 211 9.30 -15.49 22.68
C LEU A 211 9.11 -14.16 21.97
N THR A 212 8.48 -13.21 22.66
CA THR A 212 8.20 -11.86 22.16
C THR A 212 8.70 -10.84 23.16
N PHE A 213 9.44 -9.85 22.68
CA PHE A 213 9.87 -8.67 23.45
C PHE A 213 9.29 -7.43 22.83
N GLY A 214 9.05 -6.40 23.64
CA GLY A 214 8.64 -5.11 23.14
C GLY A 214 8.91 -3.99 24.09
N THR A 215 8.85 -2.78 23.55
CA THR A 215 8.98 -1.54 24.28
C THR A 215 7.91 -0.56 23.82
N GLN A 216 7.53 0.32 24.72
CA GLN A 216 6.65 1.45 24.49
C GLN A 216 7.33 2.68 25.09
N HIS A 217 7.34 3.80 24.37
CA HIS A 217 7.96 5.03 24.82
C HIS A 217 7.13 6.24 24.41
N THR A 218 6.84 7.12 25.35
CA THR A 218 6.22 8.43 25.07
C THR A 218 7.32 9.41 24.68
N LEU A 219 7.38 9.78 23.39
CA LEU A 219 8.36 10.76 22.89
C LEU A 219 8.04 12.17 23.40
N ASP A 220 6.75 12.51 23.44
CA ASP A 220 6.20 13.76 23.92
C ASP A 220 4.76 13.50 24.45
N PRO A 221 4.05 14.50 25.01
CA PRO A 221 2.68 14.30 25.53
C PRO A 221 1.63 13.85 24.50
N LEU A 222 1.91 13.97 23.19
CA LEU A 222 1.02 13.66 22.08
C LEU A 222 1.48 12.45 21.25
N THR A 223 2.74 12.03 21.37
CA THR A 223 3.37 11.00 20.52
C THR A 223 3.82 9.78 21.32
N LEU A 224 3.29 8.60 20.96
CA LEU A 224 3.63 7.30 21.50
C LEU A 224 4.29 6.42 20.44
N VAL A 225 5.43 5.82 20.77
CA VAL A 225 6.10 4.82 19.93
C VAL A 225 6.07 3.46 20.62
N LYS A 226 5.82 2.40 19.86
CA LYS A 226 5.92 1.02 20.30
C LYS A 226 6.75 0.22 19.31
N ALA A 227 7.55 -0.71 19.81
CA ALA A 227 8.25 -1.68 18.99
C ALA A 227 8.17 -3.06 19.63
N ARG A 228 8.14 -4.11 18.81
CA ARG A 228 8.20 -5.49 19.24
C ARG A 228 9.01 -6.35 18.28
N ILE A 229 9.58 -7.42 18.80
CA ILE A 229 10.24 -8.46 18.02
C ILE A 229 9.92 -9.82 18.62
N ASN A 230 9.78 -10.82 17.76
CA ASN A 230 9.62 -12.21 18.19
C ASN A 230 10.75 -13.11 17.66
N ASN A 231 10.87 -14.30 18.23
CA ASN A 231 11.86 -15.30 17.82
C ASN A 231 11.60 -15.93 16.44
N SER A 232 10.42 -15.71 15.84
CA SER A 232 10.19 -16.10 14.45
C SER A 232 10.87 -15.18 13.44
N GLY A 233 11.36 -14.00 13.87
CA GLY A 233 11.98 -12.99 13.00
C GLY A 233 11.01 -11.91 12.54
N LYS A 234 9.86 -11.75 13.19
CA LYS A 234 8.93 -10.65 12.90
C LYS A 234 9.25 -9.47 13.82
N ALA A 235 9.65 -8.37 13.22
CA ALA A 235 9.80 -7.09 13.89
C ALA A 235 8.62 -6.18 13.52
N SER A 236 7.96 -5.59 14.52
CA SER A 236 6.89 -4.61 14.29
C SER A 236 7.20 -3.30 15.00
N ALA A 237 6.85 -2.19 14.37
CA ALA A 237 6.96 -0.85 14.93
C ALA A 237 5.64 -0.10 14.76
N LEU A 238 5.33 0.79 15.69
CA LEU A 238 4.13 1.60 15.69
C LEU A 238 4.46 2.99 16.22
N ILE A 239 3.95 4.02 15.54
CA ILE A 239 3.90 5.39 16.03
C ILE A 239 2.45 5.85 16.05
N GLN A 240 2.04 6.46 17.15
CA GLN A 240 0.73 7.02 17.35
C GLN A 240 0.87 8.47 17.77
N HIS A 241 0.23 9.38 17.06
CA HIS A 241 0.34 10.82 17.27
C HIS A 241 -1.04 11.47 17.38
N GLU A 242 -1.25 12.26 18.43
CA GLU A 242 -2.44 13.09 18.61
C GLU A 242 -2.25 14.45 17.92
N PHE A 243 -2.76 14.57 16.68
CA PHE A 243 -2.58 15.78 15.86
C PHE A 243 -3.57 16.90 16.21
N MET A 244 -4.70 16.55 16.82
CA MET A 244 -5.71 17.45 17.38
C MET A 244 -6.31 16.78 18.62
N PRO A 245 -6.89 17.52 19.59
CA PRO A 245 -7.51 16.93 20.77
C PRO A 245 -8.47 15.79 20.41
N LYS A 246 -8.22 14.60 20.96
CA LYS A 246 -8.98 13.36 20.74
C LYS A 246 -8.93 12.81 19.30
N SER A 247 -7.99 13.28 18.47
CA SER A 247 -7.79 12.83 17.09
C SER A 247 -6.41 12.18 16.95
N LEU A 248 -6.41 10.84 16.80
CA LEU A 248 -5.20 10.03 16.78
C LEU A 248 -4.90 9.53 15.36
N CYS A 249 -3.66 9.67 14.92
CA CYS A 249 -3.13 9.00 13.75
C CYS A 249 -2.16 7.91 14.20
N THR A 250 -2.40 6.66 13.78
CA THR A 250 -1.53 5.52 14.10
C THR A 250 -0.96 4.94 12.82
N ILE A 251 0.37 4.86 12.73
CA ILE A 251 1.09 4.19 11.65
C ILE A 251 1.79 2.99 12.26
N SER A 252 1.58 1.80 11.69
CA SER A 252 2.29 0.59 12.14
C SER A 252 2.80 -0.23 10.96
N ALA A 253 3.94 -0.89 11.16
CA ALA A 253 4.61 -1.72 10.17
C ALA A 253 5.08 -3.03 10.81
N GLU A 254 5.04 -4.12 10.04
CA GLU A 254 5.61 -5.42 10.41
C GLU A 254 6.51 -5.91 9.28
N VAL A 255 7.73 -6.35 9.62
CA VAL A 255 8.74 -6.83 8.69
C VAL A 255 9.21 -8.21 9.14
N ASP A 256 9.31 -9.13 8.18
CA ASP A 256 9.98 -10.42 8.35
C ASP A 256 11.48 -10.25 8.09
N THR A 257 12.28 -10.25 9.17
CA THR A 257 13.72 -10.01 9.11
C THR A 257 14.49 -11.13 8.42
N LYS A 258 13.88 -12.31 8.23
CA LYS A 258 14.51 -13.45 7.53
C LYS A 258 14.33 -13.39 6.02
N ALA A 259 13.49 -12.49 5.50
CA ALA A 259 13.18 -12.36 4.08
C ALA A 259 13.71 -11.06 3.43
N ILE A 260 14.59 -10.31 4.13
CA ILE A 260 15.07 -8.99 3.69
C ILE A 260 15.91 -9.05 2.40
N GLU A 261 16.68 -10.12 2.19
CA GLU A 261 17.61 -10.23 1.04
C GLU A 261 16.94 -10.59 -0.30
N LYS A 262 15.63 -10.88 -0.34
CA LYS A 262 14.92 -11.31 -1.56
C LYS A 262 14.37 -10.18 -2.44
N SER A 263 14.87 -8.96 -2.30
CA SER A 263 14.17 -7.77 -2.78
C SER A 263 15.10 -6.72 -3.42
N SER A 264 15.60 -6.97 -4.63
CA SER A 264 15.85 -5.88 -5.59
C SER A 264 14.48 -5.40 -6.09
N LYS A 265 13.78 -4.61 -5.28
CA LYS A 265 12.44 -4.13 -5.61
C LYS A 265 12.55 -2.85 -6.41
N VAL A 266 11.96 -2.86 -7.62
CA VAL A 266 11.32 -1.68 -8.20
C VAL A 266 10.53 -1.00 -7.08
N VAL A 267 10.90 0.24 -6.75
CA VAL A 267 10.26 0.96 -5.64
C VAL A 267 8.86 1.33 -6.10
N SER A 268 7.84 0.66 -5.56
CA SER A 268 6.45 1.07 -5.77
C SER A 268 6.20 2.36 -5.01
N VAL A 269 6.11 3.46 -5.73
CA VAL A 269 5.92 4.80 -5.17
C VAL A 269 4.61 5.38 -5.70
N ALA A 270 3.92 6.16 -4.87
CA ALA A 270 2.81 6.98 -5.35
C ALA A 270 2.81 8.34 -4.67
N GLY A 271 2.12 9.27 -5.31
CA GLY A 271 1.84 10.59 -4.82
C GLY A 271 0.37 10.93 -5.07
N VAL A 272 -0.33 11.41 -4.05
CA VAL A 272 -1.70 11.92 -4.19
C VAL A 272 -1.72 13.40 -3.83
N GLY A 273 -2.43 14.17 -4.64
CA GLY A 273 -2.49 15.63 -4.55
C GLY A 273 -1.25 16.32 -5.11
N SER A 274 -1.28 17.65 -5.14
CA SER A 274 -0.18 18.51 -5.60
C SER A 274 0.13 19.53 -4.52
N ALA A 275 1.31 19.43 -3.90
CA ALA A 275 1.82 20.46 -3.00
C ALA A 275 2.47 21.60 -3.80
N VAL A 276 3.24 21.22 -4.82
CA VAL A 276 3.76 22.10 -5.85
C VAL A 276 3.86 21.32 -7.16
N PHE A 277 3.61 21.99 -8.28
CA PHE A 277 3.81 21.43 -9.62
C PHE A 277 4.66 22.37 -10.47
N PHE A 278 5.34 21.79 -11.45
CA PHE A 278 6.22 22.44 -12.39
C PHE A 278 5.80 22.05 -13.80
N ARG A 279 5.48 23.06 -14.61
CA ARG A 279 5.08 22.90 -16.01
C ARG A 279 5.70 24.03 -16.83
N GLY A 280 6.20 23.71 -18.00
CA GLY A 280 6.72 24.69 -18.95
C GLY A 280 6.29 24.37 -20.38
N THR A 281 6.27 25.38 -21.24
CA THR A 281 6.11 25.23 -22.70
C THR A 281 7.46 25.09 -23.40
N ASP A 282 8.52 25.62 -22.79
CA ASP A 282 9.89 25.49 -23.28
C ASP A 282 10.53 24.15 -22.86
N PRO A 283 11.54 23.65 -23.59
CA PRO A 283 12.29 22.46 -23.22
C PRO A 283 12.79 22.51 -21.77
N PHE A 284 12.67 21.37 -21.07
CA PHE A 284 13.07 21.23 -19.67
C PHE A 284 14.52 21.65 -19.47
N SER A 285 14.74 22.68 -18.65
CA SER A 285 16.04 23.34 -18.51
C SER A 285 16.72 23.05 -17.16
N PRO A 286 18.03 23.34 -17.02
CA PRO A 286 18.71 23.25 -15.74
C PRO A 286 18.08 24.17 -14.67
N ARG A 287 17.38 25.24 -15.07
CA ARG A 287 16.69 26.14 -14.12
C ARG A 287 15.47 25.45 -13.52
N ASP A 288 14.71 24.74 -14.34
CA ASP A 288 13.52 23.98 -13.92
C ASP A 288 13.90 22.83 -13.00
N TRP A 289 14.94 22.07 -13.38
CA TRP A 289 15.49 21.01 -12.54
C TRP A 289 15.97 21.54 -11.18
N ARG A 290 16.71 22.66 -11.14
CA ARG A 290 17.10 23.29 -9.86
C ARG A 290 15.90 23.77 -9.05
N ALA A 291 14.84 24.25 -9.70
CA ALA A 291 13.62 24.66 -9.01
C ALA A 291 12.93 23.46 -8.34
N ILE A 292 12.89 22.31 -9.01
CA ILE A 292 12.41 21.04 -8.45
C ILE A 292 13.28 20.58 -7.28
N LYS A 293 14.61 20.55 -7.46
CA LYS A 293 15.57 20.10 -6.44
C LYS A 293 15.49 20.85 -5.12
N ARG A 294 15.03 22.11 -5.10
CA ARG A 294 14.84 22.89 -3.85
C ARG A 294 13.89 22.24 -2.86
N PHE A 295 12.99 21.37 -3.34
CA PHE A 295 12.02 20.65 -2.50
C PHE A 295 12.50 19.25 -2.11
N LEU A 296 13.65 18.81 -2.61
CA LEU A 296 14.16 17.47 -2.46
C LEU A 296 15.39 17.50 -1.55
N SER A 297 15.38 16.69 -0.49
CA SER A 297 16.51 16.59 0.45
C SER A 297 16.92 15.14 0.65
N ARG A 298 18.22 14.91 0.81
CA ARG A 298 18.77 13.60 1.19
C ARG A 298 18.32 13.15 2.57
N ASP A 299 18.13 14.11 3.48
CA ASP A 299 17.66 13.85 4.83
C ASP A 299 16.16 13.46 4.83
N CYS A 300 15.46 13.69 3.72
CA CYS A 300 14.04 13.38 3.53
C CYS A 300 13.83 12.61 2.21
N PRO A 301 14.34 11.36 2.10
CA PRO A 301 14.30 10.59 0.84
C PRO A 301 12.88 10.21 0.39
N LEU A 302 11.87 10.43 1.25
CA LEU A 302 10.46 10.21 0.95
C LEU A 302 9.84 11.32 0.09
N ILE A 303 10.42 12.52 0.08
CA ILE A 303 9.94 13.63 -0.76
C ILE A 303 10.55 13.45 -2.15
N ARG A 304 9.67 13.31 -3.14
CA ARG A 304 10.01 13.06 -4.54
C ARG A 304 9.17 13.95 -5.44
N ALA A 305 9.72 14.33 -6.60
CA ALA A 305 9.01 15.02 -7.65
C ALA A 305 8.75 14.05 -8.81
N TYR A 306 7.50 13.68 -9.04
CA TYR A 306 7.08 12.71 -10.06
C TYR A 306 6.70 13.44 -11.33
N GLY A 307 7.05 12.91 -12.49
CA GLY A 307 6.74 13.61 -13.73
C GLY A 307 7.21 12.93 -15.01
N ALA A 308 7.04 13.65 -16.11
CA ALA A 308 7.45 13.25 -17.43
C ALA A 308 7.93 14.45 -18.27
N ILE A 309 8.76 14.16 -19.26
CA ILE A 309 9.30 15.12 -20.23
C ILE A 309 8.90 14.67 -21.63
N ARG A 310 8.50 15.61 -22.50
CA ARG A 310 8.07 15.30 -23.87
C ARG A 310 9.22 14.72 -24.71
N PHE A 311 8.85 13.88 -25.67
CA PHE A 311 9.79 13.31 -26.64
C PHE A 311 10.49 14.38 -27.46
N ASP A 312 9.72 15.31 -28.00
CA ASP A 312 10.21 16.48 -28.72
C ASP A 312 9.53 17.72 -28.13
N ALA A 313 10.33 18.57 -27.48
CA ALA A 313 9.89 19.83 -26.90
C ALA A 313 10.18 21.03 -27.82
N SER A 314 10.67 20.80 -29.05
CA SER A 314 10.93 21.87 -30.02
C SER A 314 9.68 22.30 -30.80
N SER A 315 8.58 21.55 -30.69
CA SER A 315 7.28 21.83 -31.30
C SER A 315 6.18 22.02 -30.26
N ASP A 316 5.13 22.76 -30.64
CA ASP A 316 3.97 22.99 -29.78
C ASP A 316 3.27 21.68 -29.38
N ALA A 317 2.59 21.70 -28.23
CA ALA A 317 1.80 20.56 -27.76
C ALA A 317 0.51 20.42 -28.58
N SER A 318 0.15 19.18 -28.95
CA SER A 318 -1.21 18.94 -29.44
C SER A 318 -2.23 19.17 -28.33
N VAL A 319 -3.50 19.34 -28.71
CA VAL A 319 -4.61 19.56 -27.77
C VAL A 319 -4.70 18.44 -26.72
N GLU A 320 -4.36 17.20 -27.09
CA GLU A 320 -4.35 16.08 -26.15
C GLU A 320 -3.27 16.18 -25.07
N TRP A 321 -2.15 16.85 -25.37
CA TRP A 321 -1.00 17.00 -24.47
C TRP A 321 -0.86 18.40 -23.88
N GLU A 322 -1.75 19.33 -24.22
CA GLU A 322 -1.68 20.73 -23.80
C GLU A 322 -1.52 20.85 -22.28
N ASP A 323 -2.33 20.11 -21.52
CA ASP A 323 -2.33 20.09 -20.04
C ASP A 323 -0.98 19.69 -19.43
N TYR A 324 -0.15 18.94 -20.16
CA TYR A 324 1.18 18.51 -19.73
C TYR A 324 2.28 19.53 -20.07
N GLY A 325 2.17 20.27 -21.17
CA GLY A 325 3.26 21.12 -21.67
C GLY A 325 4.50 20.31 -22.11
N ALA A 326 5.66 20.97 -22.25
CA ALA A 326 6.96 20.36 -22.57
C ALA A 326 7.48 19.39 -21.50
N PHE A 327 7.13 19.66 -20.25
CA PHE A 327 7.39 18.78 -19.11
C PHE A 327 6.36 19.04 -18.03
N TYR A 328 6.09 18.03 -17.21
CA TYR A 328 5.22 18.15 -16.05
C TYR A 328 5.81 17.37 -14.87
N PHE A 329 6.07 18.04 -13.76
CA PHE A 329 6.49 17.42 -12.49
C PHE A 329 5.62 17.88 -11.34
N VAL A 330 5.38 17.00 -10.37
CA VAL A 330 4.59 17.28 -9.17
C VAL A 330 5.29 16.72 -7.92
N VAL A 331 5.37 17.55 -6.88
CA VAL A 331 5.66 17.10 -5.52
C VAL A 331 4.31 16.89 -4.83
N PRO A 332 3.95 15.66 -4.44
CA PRO A 332 2.63 15.36 -3.93
C PRO A 332 2.44 15.84 -2.49
N GLN A 333 1.18 16.06 -2.09
CA GLN A 333 0.85 16.37 -0.69
C GLN A 333 0.99 15.14 0.21
N ILE A 334 0.71 13.96 -0.34
CA ILE A 334 0.83 12.68 0.35
C ILE A 334 1.64 11.74 -0.53
N SER A 335 2.78 11.23 -0.03
CA SER A 335 3.56 10.22 -0.73
C SER A 335 3.66 8.93 0.10
N PRO A 336 2.76 7.95 -0.13
CA PRO A 336 2.90 6.64 0.51
C PRO A 336 4.15 5.90 0.02
N CYS A 337 4.84 5.21 0.93
CA CYS A 337 6.06 4.45 0.65
C CYS A 337 5.84 3.18 -0.18
N SER A 338 4.59 2.70 -0.30
CA SER A 338 4.22 1.56 -1.13
C SER A 338 2.74 1.62 -1.51
N VAL A 339 2.41 1.42 -2.77
CA VAL A 339 1.02 1.32 -3.23
C VAL A 339 0.80 -0.02 -3.91
N LYS A 340 -0.04 -0.86 -3.28
CA LYS A 340 -0.54 -2.07 -3.92
C LYS A 340 -1.79 -1.73 -4.71
N VAL A 341 -1.64 -1.65 -6.03
CA VAL A 341 -2.77 -1.72 -6.94
C VAL A 341 -3.20 -3.19 -7.05
N ASN A 342 -4.47 -3.45 -6.70
CA ASN A 342 -5.09 -4.78 -6.73
C ASN A 342 -5.43 -5.17 -8.16
N ARG A 343 -5.47 -6.47 -8.43
CA ARG A 343 -5.79 -6.99 -9.76
C ARG A 343 -7.24 -6.65 -10.13
N SER A 344 -7.44 -6.12 -11.32
CA SER A 344 -8.75 -5.87 -11.93
C SER A 344 -8.82 -6.54 -13.31
N THR A 345 -10.03 -6.60 -13.85
CA THR A 345 -10.29 -6.97 -15.24
C THR A 345 -11.24 -5.92 -15.80
N LEU A 346 -10.80 -5.20 -16.82
CA LEU A 346 -11.63 -4.18 -17.48
C LEU A 346 -12.81 -4.85 -18.20
N GLN A 347 -14.03 -4.40 -17.90
CA GLN A 347 -15.27 -4.81 -18.58
C GLN A 347 -15.72 -3.74 -19.58
N THR A 348 -14.83 -3.37 -20.49
CA THR A 348 -15.05 -2.28 -21.47
C THR A 348 -14.92 -2.84 -22.89
N ALA A 349 -15.87 -2.51 -23.77
CA ALA A 349 -15.81 -2.91 -25.18
C ALA A 349 -15.27 -1.78 -26.07
N ILE A 350 -14.48 -2.15 -27.08
CA ILE A 350 -14.01 -1.23 -28.11
C ILE A 350 -15.14 -1.05 -29.14
N VAL A 351 -15.64 0.17 -29.26
CA VAL A 351 -16.68 0.58 -30.21
C VAL A 351 -16.06 0.97 -31.55
N ASN A 352 -14.90 1.64 -31.54
CA ASN A 352 -14.21 2.05 -32.75
C ASN A 352 -12.68 2.06 -32.54
N LEU A 353 -11.93 1.79 -33.61
CA LEU A 353 -10.47 1.80 -33.63
C LEU A 353 -9.97 2.49 -34.90
N ASN A 354 -9.21 3.56 -34.73
CA ASN A 354 -8.61 4.31 -35.82
C ASN A 354 -7.09 4.39 -35.65
N HIS A 355 -6.35 4.14 -36.72
CA HIS A 355 -4.89 4.18 -36.72
C HIS A 355 -4.36 5.44 -37.40
N VAL A 356 -3.39 6.10 -36.74
CA VAL A 356 -2.71 7.30 -37.24
C VAL A 356 -1.19 7.09 -37.08
N PRO A 357 -0.41 7.01 -38.16
CA PRO A 357 -0.81 7.01 -39.56
C PRO A 357 -1.60 5.74 -39.97
N THR A 358 -2.30 5.82 -41.12
CA THR A 358 -2.90 4.64 -41.76
C THR A 358 -1.83 3.70 -42.30
N LYS A 359 -2.19 2.45 -42.63
CA LYS A 359 -1.25 1.48 -43.21
C LYS A 359 -0.54 2.00 -44.47
N ALA A 360 -1.27 2.64 -45.38
CA ALA A 360 -0.70 3.21 -46.60
C ALA A 360 0.31 4.34 -46.31
N SER A 361 -0.03 5.23 -45.37
CA SER A 361 0.85 6.32 -44.94
C SER A 361 2.09 5.80 -44.20
N TRP A 362 1.93 4.74 -43.41
CA TRP A 362 3.04 4.03 -42.76
C TRP A 362 4.00 3.42 -43.79
N ASP A 363 3.49 2.70 -44.78
CA ASP A 363 4.31 2.06 -45.81
C ASP A 363 5.11 3.10 -46.61
N LEU A 364 4.51 4.28 -46.87
CA LEU A 364 5.20 5.41 -47.49
C LEU A 364 6.35 5.93 -46.61
N ALA A 365 6.11 6.15 -45.32
CA ALA A 365 7.11 6.63 -44.37
C ALA A 365 8.28 5.64 -44.23
N VAL A 366 7.98 4.33 -44.09
CA VAL A 366 9.01 3.29 -44.02
C VAL A 366 9.82 3.21 -45.31
N THR A 367 9.16 3.27 -46.46
CA THR A 367 9.85 3.26 -47.77
C THR A 367 10.80 4.45 -47.91
N GLN A 368 10.38 5.63 -47.45
CA GLN A 368 11.23 6.82 -47.51
C GLN A 368 12.40 6.73 -46.53
N ALA A 369 12.17 6.25 -45.30
CA ALA A 369 13.23 6.02 -44.32
C ALA A 369 14.30 5.07 -44.90
N LEU A 370 13.87 3.98 -45.53
CA LEU A 370 14.77 3.02 -46.19
C LEU A 370 15.55 3.64 -47.35
N ARG A 371 14.96 4.56 -48.12
CA ARG A 371 15.67 5.28 -49.19
C ARG A 371 16.75 6.20 -48.61
N MET A 372 16.45 6.91 -47.52
CA MET A 372 17.44 7.77 -46.85
C MET A 372 18.57 6.93 -46.25
N ILE A 373 18.25 5.83 -45.56
CA ILE A 373 19.25 4.93 -44.98
C ILE A 373 20.17 4.30 -46.04
N LYS A 374 19.64 3.95 -47.21
CA LYS A 374 20.44 3.40 -48.32
C LYS A 374 21.16 4.47 -49.15
N GLY A 375 20.68 5.71 -49.11
CA GLY A 375 21.16 6.79 -49.96
C GLY A 375 22.42 7.42 -49.40
N SER A 376 23.39 7.74 -50.26
CA SER A 376 24.63 8.43 -49.85
C SER A 376 24.44 9.92 -49.52
N GLN A 377 23.20 10.43 -49.60
CA GLN A 377 22.88 11.85 -49.40
C GLN A 377 22.55 12.21 -47.95
N THR A 378 22.28 11.22 -47.09
CA THR A 378 21.92 11.45 -45.69
C THR A 378 22.72 10.51 -44.80
N GLU A 379 23.10 10.97 -43.61
CA GLU A 379 23.83 10.15 -42.64
C GLU A 379 22.93 9.24 -41.80
N LEU A 380 21.61 9.24 -42.05
CA LEU A 380 20.62 8.50 -41.27
C LEU A 380 20.88 6.98 -41.38
N VAL A 381 21.23 6.35 -40.26
CA VAL A 381 21.49 4.89 -40.18
C VAL A 381 20.26 4.14 -39.67
N LYS A 382 19.49 4.76 -38.77
CA LYS A 382 18.33 4.17 -38.12
C LYS A 382 17.33 5.26 -37.78
N VAL A 383 16.04 4.97 -37.94
CA VAL A 383 14.95 5.79 -37.40
C VAL A 383 13.88 4.90 -36.78
N VAL A 384 13.21 5.37 -35.74
CA VAL A 384 12.11 4.67 -35.09
C VAL A 384 10.84 5.42 -35.40
N LEU A 385 9.95 4.78 -36.16
CA LEU A 385 8.64 5.31 -36.49
C LEU A 385 7.59 4.77 -35.52
N ALA A 386 6.60 5.61 -35.21
CA ALA A 386 5.53 5.32 -34.28
C ALA A 386 4.16 5.47 -34.93
N ARG A 387 3.18 4.82 -34.31
CA ARG A 387 1.77 4.86 -34.64
C ARG A 387 0.97 5.12 -33.37
N CYS A 388 0.05 6.06 -33.46
CA CYS A 388 -0.99 6.32 -32.48
C CYS A 388 -2.30 5.63 -32.91
N SER A 389 -2.80 4.72 -32.09
CA SER A 389 -4.10 4.07 -32.26
C SER A 389 -5.12 4.71 -31.33
N ARG A 390 -6.18 5.29 -31.88
CA ARG A 390 -7.29 5.88 -31.12
C ARG A 390 -8.39 4.84 -30.95
N TYR A 391 -8.58 4.41 -29.70
CA TYR A 391 -9.66 3.52 -29.27
C TYR A 391 -10.81 4.35 -28.73
N ILE A 392 -12.01 4.09 -29.24
CA ILE A 392 -13.26 4.60 -28.67
C ILE A 392 -13.94 3.45 -27.97
N THR A 393 -14.28 3.63 -26.69
CA THR A 393 -14.89 2.61 -25.85
C THR A 393 -16.34 2.92 -25.54
N ASP A 394 -17.09 1.91 -25.07
CA ASP A 394 -18.48 2.07 -24.62
C ASP A 394 -18.59 2.77 -23.26
N THR A 395 -17.50 2.73 -22.48
CA THR A 395 -17.39 3.24 -21.12
C THR A 395 -16.06 3.99 -20.93
N CYS A 396 -16.04 4.98 -20.04
CA CYS A 396 -14.80 5.65 -19.67
C CYS A 396 -13.90 4.68 -18.89
N ILE A 397 -12.62 4.62 -19.25
CA ILE A 397 -11.64 3.76 -18.58
C ILE A 397 -11.08 4.50 -17.35
N ASP A 398 -11.14 3.85 -16.18
CA ASP A 398 -10.44 4.34 -14.98
C ASP A 398 -8.92 4.11 -15.13
N PRO A 399 -8.07 5.17 -15.03
CA PRO A 399 -6.62 5.05 -15.18
C PRO A 399 -5.96 4.06 -14.21
N LEU A 400 -6.45 3.97 -12.97
CA LEU A 400 -5.92 3.05 -11.96
C LEU A 400 -6.37 1.61 -12.24
N GLU A 401 -7.57 1.42 -12.79
CA GLU A 401 -8.06 0.11 -13.22
C GLU A 401 -7.28 -0.40 -14.45
N LEU A 402 -6.91 0.47 -15.38
CA LEU A 402 -6.03 0.10 -16.50
C LEU A 402 -4.62 -0.27 -16.00
N LEU A 403 -4.05 0.53 -15.10
CA LEU A 403 -2.73 0.25 -14.50
C LEU A 403 -2.72 -1.11 -13.76
N ALA A 404 -3.81 -1.42 -13.05
CA ALA A 404 -4.03 -2.70 -12.38
C ALA A 404 -4.03 -3.90 -13.34
N CYS A 405 -4.69 -3.79 -14.49
CA CYS A 405 -4.69 -4.81 -15.54
C CYS A 405 -3.28 -5.05 -16.10
N LEU A 406 -2.54 -3.97 -16.39
CA LEU A 406 -1.19 -4.04 -16.96
C LEU A 406 -0.17 -4.75 -16.06
N LYS A 407 -0.41 -4.81 -14.74
CA LYS A 407 0.44 -5.50 -13.76
C LYS A 407 0.55 -7.01 -14.00
N VAL A 408 -0.44 -7.62 -14.64
CA VAL A 408 -0.46 -9.07 -14.92
C VAL A 408 0.56 -9.44 -16.01
N GLU A 409 0.93 -8.49 -16.88
CA GLU A 409 1.73 -8.78 -18.08
C GLU A 409 3.25 -8.58 -17.92
N GLY A 410 3.74 -8.18 -16.74
CA GLY A 410 5.18 -8.02 -16.50
C GLY A 410 5.57 -7.92 -15.02
N GLN A 411 6.19 -8.97 -14.47
CA GLN A 411 6.67 -9.00 -13.08
C GLN A 411 7.84 -8.02 -12.80
N ASN A 412 8.54 -7.55 -13.84
CA ASN A 412 9.74 -6.69 -13.74
C ASN A 412 9.60 -5.42 -14.61
N ALA A 413 8.41 -4.82 -14.60
CA ALA A 413 8.10 -3.65 -15.40
C ALA A 413 7.89 -2.42 -14.51
N TYR A 414 8.43 -1.27 -14.94
CA TYR A 414 8.15 0.04 -14.41
C TYR A 414 6.79 0.53 -14.88
N GLN A 415 5.85 0.47 -13.94
CA GLN A 415 4.48 0.88 -14.14
C GLN A 415 4.33 2.34 -13.73
N PHE A 416 3.63 3.12 -14.53
CA PHE A 416 3.39 4.53 -14.22
C PHE A 416 1.98 4.94 -14.58
N CYS A 417 1.44 5.87 -13.81
CA CYS A 417 0.23 6.62 -14.08
C CYS A 417 0.44 8.05 -13.60
N ILE A 418 0.45 8.99 -14.52
CA ILE A 418 0.56 10.42 -14.23
C ILE A 418 -0.72 11.08 -14.70
N GLN A 419 -1.37 11.85 -13.83
CA GLN A 419 -2.58 12.57 -14.18
C GLN A 419 -2.53 13.97 -13.54
N PRO A 420 -2.25 15.03 -14.32
CA PRO A 420 -2.42 16.39 -13.85
C PRO A 420 -3.89 16.66 -13.43
N PRO A 421 -4.14 17.65 -12.56
CA PRO A 421 -5.50 18.01 -12.16
C PRO A 421 -6.38 18.29 -13.38
N ASP A 422 -7.55 17.66 -13.42
CA ASP A 422 -8.54 17.78 -14.49
C ASP A 422 -8.02 17.45 -15.90
N ALA A 423 -6.88 16.75 -16.05
CA ALA A 423 -6.23 16.43 -17.32
C ALA A 423 -6.37 14.95 -17.72
N PRO A 424 -6.08 14.60 -19.00
CA PRO A 424 -5.93 13.21 -19.44
C PRO A 424 -4.88 12.47 -18.60
N ALA A 425 -5.06 11.17 -18.35
CA ALA A 425 -4.08 10.37 -17.61
C ALA A 425 -3.11 9.65 -18.56
N PHE A 426 -1.81 9.78 -18.31
CA PHE A 426 -0.77 9.07 -19.02
C PHE A 426 -0.36 7.82 -18.24
N VAL A 427 -0.70 6.64 -18.77
CA VAL A 427 -0.56 5.34 -18.12
C VAL A 427 0.33 4.44 -18.95
N GLY A 428 1.22 3.66 -18.34
CA GLY A 428 2.06 2.73 -19.08
C GLY A 428 2.76 1.68 -18.25
N ASN A 429 3.34 0.72 -18.96
CA ASN A 429 4.07 -0.41 -18.40
C ASN A 429 5.39 -0.61 -19.15
N SER A 430 6.37 0.23 -18.79
CA SER A 430 7.72 0.21 -19.37
C SER A 430 8.59 -0.80 -18.63
N MET A 431 9.74 -1.22 -19.16
CA MET A 431 10.64 -2.13 -18.44
C MET A 431 11.83 -1.34 -17.93
N ILE A 432 12.10 -1.40 -16.61
CA ILE A 432 13.34 -0.90 -16.01
C ILE A 432 14.11 -2.11 -15.43
N CYS A 433 15.44 -2.04 -15.52
CA CYS A 433 16.37 -3.15 -15.28
C CYS A 433 16.39 -3.62 -13.79
N ASP A 434 16.83 -4.86 -13.54
CA ASP A 434 16.76 -5.49 -12.20
C ASP A 434 18.01 -5.32 -11.28
N GLU A 435 19.26 -5.17 -11.77
CA GLU A 435 20.48 -4.94 -10.94
C GLU A 435 21.72 -4.65 -11.82
N VAL A 436 22.82 -4.06 -11.30
CA VAL A 436 23.97 -3.45 -12.04
C VAL A 436 25.30 -4.23 -11.97
N VAL A 437 25.86 -4.67 -13.12
CA VAL A 437 27.30 -4.97 -13.33
C VAL A 437 27.69 -4.76 -14.81
N VAL A 438 28.82 -4.11 -15.07
CA VAL A 438 29.36 -3.90 -16.43
C VAL A 438 30.01 -5.19 -16.95
N ASN A 439 29.30 -5.91 -17.82
CA ASN A 439 29.86 -6.81 -18.83
C ASN A 439 28.85 -6.89 -19.99
N PRO A 440 29.24 -6.65 -21.26
CA PRO A 440 28.31 -6.60 -22.38
C PRO A 440 27.88 -8.01 -22.83
N SER A 441 27.31 -8.81 -21.94
CA SER A 441 26.58 -10.01 -22.32
C SER A 441 25.14 -9.60 -22.64
N LYS A 442 24.80 -9.57 -23.93
CA LYS A 442 23.43 -9.37 -24.41
C LYS A 442 22.52 -10.45 -23.78
N ALA A 443 21.52 -10.05 -23.02
CA ALA A 443 20.58 -10.97 -22.38
C ALA A 443 19.24 -10.96 -23.14
N LEU A 444 18.67 -12.14 -23.37
CA LEU A 444 17.33 -12.29 -23.94
C LEU A 444 16.28 -12.20 -22.83
N ARG A 445 15.40 -11.20 -22.89
CA ARG A 445 14.28 -11.02 -21.98
C ARG A 445 13.00 -11.45 -22.69
N LYS A 446 12.37 -12.52 -22.20
CA LYS A 446 11.10 -13.04 -22.74
C LYS A 446 9.92 -12.37 -22.02
N LEU A 447 9.05 -11.73 -22.78
CA LEU A 447 7.77 -11.22 -22.29
C LEU A 447 6.63 -12.08 -22.87
N PRO A 448 5.39 -11.96 -22.36
CA PRO A 448 4.27 -12.75 -22.83
C PRO A 448 4.01 -12.62 -24.34
N ARG A 449 4.29 -11.44 -24.94
CA ARG A 449 3.94 -11.13 -26.34
C ARG A 449 5.14 -10.83 -27.26
N VAL A 450 6.27 -10.36 -26.72
CA VAL A 450 7.48 -10.00 -27.49
C VAL A 450 8.77 -10.36 -26.73
N GLN A 451 9.90 -10.47 -27.42
CA GLN A 451 11.20 -10.71 -26.81
C GLN A 451 12.13 -9.52 -27.03
N HIS A 452 12.89 -9.13 -26.01
CA HIS A 452 13.83 -8.02 -26.09
C HIS A 452 15.26 -8.49 -25.83
N LEU A 453 16.20 -7.90 -26.56
CA LEU A 453 17.61 -7.98 -26.23
C LEU A 453 17.95 -6.79 -25.34
N SER A 454 18.37 -7.04 -24.10
CA SER A 454 18.72 -5.99 -23.13
C SER A 454 20.21 -5.97 -22.86
N ALA A 455 20.79 -4.77 -22.76
CA ALA A 455 22.14 -4.52 -22.28
C ALA A 455 22.08 -3.37 -21.26
N GLN A 456 22.87 -3.47 -20.20
CA GLN A 456 22.88 -2.48 -19.12
C GLN A 456 24.22 -1.76 -19.07
N LEU A 457 24.17 -0.46 -18.80
CA LEU A 457 25.31 0.44 -18.70
C LEU A 457 25.29 1.10 -17.33
N ALA A 458 26.45 1.16 -16.67
CA ALA A 458 26.60 1.84 -15.39
C ALA A 458 27.88 2.69 -15.37
N ALA A 459 27.76 3.87 -14.78
CA ALA A 459 28.86 4.82 -14.61
C ALA A 459 28.67 5.57 -13.30
N ARG A 460 29.76 6.08 -12.73
CA ARG A 460 29.72 6.94 -11.54
C ARG A 460 29.68 8.41 -11.99
N LEU A 461 28.70 9.17 -11.51
CA LEU A 461 28.61 10.61 -11.75
C LEU A 461 29.78 11.34 -11.09
N ARG A 462 30.20 12.48 -11.67
CA ARG A 462 31.27 13.30 -11.09
C ARG A 462 30.72 14.10 -9.91
N ASN A 463 29.54 14.70 -10.11
CA ASN A 463 28.76 15.40 -9.09
C ASN A 463 27.29 14.99 -9.19
N GLU A 464 26.55 15.20 -8.10
CA GLU A 464 25.10 14.92 -8.05
C GLU A 464 24.28 15.86 -8.93
N ASP A 465 24.81 17.06 -9.17
CA ASP A 465 24.19 18.04 -10.05
C ASP A 465 24.27 17.66 -11.55
N ASP A 466 25.06 16.63 -11.89
CA ASP A 466 25.17 16.09 -13.25
C ASP A 466 23.93 15.26 -13.66
N GLU A 467 22.99 15.02 -12.74
CA GLU A 467 21.77 14.25 -12.97
C GLU A 467 20.92 14.79 -14.14
N PHE A 468 20.79 16.12 -14.23
CA PHE A 468 20.12 16.77 -15.37
C PHE A 468 20.89 16.52 -16.67
N ASP A 469 22.22 16.69 -16.66
CA ASP A 469 23.06 16.56 -17.85
C ASP A 469 23.02 15.14 -18.41
N ILE A 470 22.97 14.13 -17.55
CA ILE A 470 22.82 12.73 -17.95
C ILE A 470 21.44 12.46 -18.55
N LEU A 471 20.36 12.92 -17.89
CA LEU A 471 19.01 12.74 -18.43
C LEU A 471 18.87 13.42 -19.80
N ASN A 472 19.42 14.62 -19.95
CA ASN A 472 19.41 15.39 -21.19
C ASN A 472 20.31 14.76 -22.28
N ALA A 473 21.45 14.16 -21.90
CA ALA A 473 22.34 13.48 -22.86
C ALA A 473 21.78 12.14 -23.36
N LEU A 474 20.99 11.45 -22.54
CA LEU A 474 20.39 10.15 -22.89
C LEU A 474 19.05 10.29 -23.64
N HIS A 475 18.40 11.45 -23.54
CA HIS A 475 17.09 11.69 -24.14
C HIS A 475 17.18 12.53 -25.44
N PRO A 476 16.55 12.10 -26.55
CA PRO A 476 15.96 10.80 -26.81
C PRO A 476 17.02 9.77 -27.22
N SER A 477 16.90 8.56 -26.71
CA SER A 477 17.85 7.50 -27.04
C SER A 477 17.68 7.01 -28.49
N PRO A 478 18.74 6.47 -29.13
CA PRO A 478 18.64 5.83 -30.44
C PRO A 478 17.69 4.63 -30.48
N ALA A 479 17.28 4.10 -29.33
CA ALA A 479 16.32 3.01 -29.24
C ALA A 479 14.89 3.44 -29.58
N VAL A 480 14.55 4.73 -29.40
CA VAL A 480 13.20 5.27 -29.61
C VAL A 480 13.14 6.46 -30.58
N CYS A 481 14.30 7.03 -30.95
CA CYS A 481 14.41 8.08 -31.97
C CYS A 481 15.14 7.55 -33.21
N GLY A 482 16.47 7.42 -33.15
CA GLY A 482 17.28 6.94 -34.27
C GLY A 482 18.73 7.37 -34.16
N LEU A 483 19.50 7.17 -35.23
CA LEU A 483 20.91 7.54 -35.30
C LEU A 483 21.24 8.04 -36.72
N PRO A 484 21.89 9.22 -36.86
CA PRO A 484 22.15 10.22 -35.83
C PRO A 484 20.84 10.88 -35.34
N THR A 485 20.85 11.40 -34.10
CA THR A 485 19.62 11.74 -33.37
C THR A 485 18.84 12.89 -34.01
N GLU A 486 19.51 13.92 -34.53
CA GLU A 486 18.82 15.12 -35.03
C GLU A 486 18.12 14.85 -36.36
N GLU A 487 18.78 14.12 -37.26
CA GLU A 487 18.24 13.68 -38.55
C GLU A 487 17.06 12.75 -38.35
N ALA A 488 17.17 11.81 -37.39
CA ALA A 488 16.07 10.92 -37.04
C ALA A 488 14.89 11.70 -36.45
N ARG A 489 15.14 12.68 -35.57
CA ARG A 489 14.09 13.53 -34.99
C ARG A 489 13.41 14.38 -36.05
N GLN A 490 14.17 14.98 -36.97
CA GLN A 490 13.62 15.72 -38.10
C GLN A 490 12.75 14.84 -38.99
N PHE A 491 13.22 13.64 -39.33
CA PHE A 491 12.44 12.68 -40.10
C PHE A 491 11.13 12.30 -39.40
N ILE A 492 11.18 12.06 -38.09
CA ILE A 492 9.99 11.78 -37.28
C ILE A 492 9.01 12.96 -37.37
N ARG A 493 9.47 14.21 -37.21
CA ARG A 493 8.62 15.40 -37.33
C ARG A 493 7.94 15.52 -38.70
N ASP A 494 8.66 15.17 -39.77
CA ASP A 494 8.16 15.33 -41.14
C ASP A 494 7.13 14.25 -41.54
N TYR A 495 7.23 13.05 -40.95
CA TYR A 495 6.43 11.89 -41.38
C TYR A 495 5.41 11.39 -40.35
N GLU A 496 5.56 11.71 -39.06
CA GLU A 496 4.55 11.40 -38.05
C GLU A 496 3.53 12.54 -37.94
N ILE A 497 2.32 12.29 -38.42
CA ILE A 497 1.21 13.25 -38.42
C ILE A 497 0.48 13.37 -37.07
N PHE A 498 1.17 13.05 -35.97
CA PHE A 498 0.64 13.12 -34.62
C PHE A 498 1.73 13.51 -33.63
N ASP A 499 1.35 14.13 -32.52
CA ASP A 499 2.25 14.45 -31.43
C ASP A 499 2.46 13.23 -30.52
N ARG A 500 3.71 12.81 -30.35
CA ARG A 500 4.08 11.76 -29.39
C ARG A 500 3.83 12.21 -27.94
N GLY A 501 3.91 13.50 -27.66
CA GLY A 501 3.81 14.04 -26.30
C GLY A 501 4.81 13.36 -25.36
N MET A 502 4.33 12.71 -24.30
CA MET A 502 5.17 11.99 -23.33
C MET A 502 5.56 10.57 -23.79
N TYR A 503 4.95 10.05 -24.88
CA TYR A 503 5.35 8.76 -25.44
C TYR A 503 6.80 8.82 -25.95
N ALA A 504 7.59 7.79 -25.62
CA ALA A 504 9.03 7.73 -25.87
C ALA A 504 9.88 8.81 -25.17
N GLY A 505 9.26 9.64 -24.32
CA GLY A 505 9.95 10.58 -23.43
C GLY A 505 10.31 9.96 -22.07
N PRO A 506 11.13 10.64 -21.24
CA PRO A 506 11.42 10.22 -19.88
C PRO A 506 10.18 10.33 -18.97
N VAL A 507 9.92 9.30 -18.18
CA VAL A 507 8.83 9.24 -17.19
C VAL A 507 9.38 8.67 -15.90
N GLY A 508 9.24 9.38 -14.79
CA GLY A 508 10.01 9.03 -13.60
C GLY A 508 9.78 9.94 -12.41
N TRP A 509 10.76 9.96 -11.52
CA TRP A 509 10.80 10.85 -10.39
C TRP A 509 12.22 11.31 -10.06
N PHE A 510 12.33 12.56 -9.62
CA PHE A 510 13.53 13.08 -8.97
C PHE A 510 13.41 12.94 -7.46
N GLY A 511 14.48 12.52 -6.80
CA GLY A 511 14.58 12.48 -5.33
C GLY A 511 15.79 13.23 -4.79
N GLY A 512 15.87 13.27 -3.45
CA GLY A 512 16.98 13.91 -2.75
C GLY A 512 18.30 13.11 -2.85
N ALA A 513 18.22 11.78 -2.77
CA ALA A 513 19.38 10.90 -2.83
C ALA A 513 19.50 10.13 -4.15
N GLU A 514 18.37 9.79 -4.77
CA GLU A 514 18.26 8.94 -5.96
C GLU A 514 17.17 9.49 -6.89
N SER A 515 17.21 9.10 -8.15
CA SER A 515 16.14 9.35 -9.12
C SER A 515 16.02 8.17 -10.07
N GLU A 516 14.83 7.99 -10.63
CA GLU A 516 14.54 6.87 -11.51
C GLU A 516 13.67 7.35 -12.68
N PHE A 517 14.09 7.02 -13.90
CA PHE A 517 13.37 7.35 -15.12
C PHE A 517 13.30 6.14 -16.05
N ALA A 518 12.09 5.84 -16.51
CA ALA A 518 11.82 4.95 -17.63
C ALA A 518 11.66 5.75 -18.92
N VAL A 519 11.79 5.06 -20.05
CA VAL A 519 11.26 5.56 -21.32
C VAL A 519 9.76 5.26 -21.35
N GLY A 520 8.92 6.26 -21.59
CA GLY A 520 7.45 6.18 -21.66
C GLY A 520 6.95 5.42 -22.89
N ILE A 521 7.29 4.15 -23.01
CA ILE A 521 6.79 3.23 -24.04
C ILE A 521 5.77 2.27 -23.45
N ARG A 522 5.01 1.58 -24.32
CA ARG A 522 3.90 0.70 -23.92
C ARG A 522 2.94 1.46 -23.02
N SER A 523 2.53 2.60 -23.53
CA SER A 523 1.78 3.60 -22.79
C SER A 523 0.63 4.13 -23.62
N ALA A 524 -0.37 4.63 -22.91
CA ALA A 524 -1.55 5.23 -23.45
C ALA A 524 -1.87 6.54 -22.75
N LEU A 525 -2.48 7.45 -23.50
CA LEU A 525 -3.09 8.67 -22.98
C LEU A 525 -4.61 8.46 -22.93
N LEU A 526 -5.16 8.46 -21.73
CA LEU A 526 -6.58 8.34 -21.44
C LEU A 526 -7.21 9.73 -21.47
N GLY A 527 -7.95 10.04 -22.54
CA GLY A 527 -8.58 11.34 -22.74
C GLY A 527 -9.75 11.59 -21.77
N LYS A 528 -10.22 12.85 -21.72
CA LYS A 528 -11.44 13.22 -20.99
C LYS A 528 -12.67 12.66 -21.72
N GLY A 529 -13.04 11.40 -21.45
CA GLY A 529 -14.18 10.72 -22.05
C GLY A 529 -13.87 9.30 -22.55
N TYR A 530 -14.55 8.88 -23.62
CA TYR A 530 -14.49 7.52 -24.17
C TYR A 530 -13.29 7.26 -25.10
N SER A 531 -12.29 8.14 -25.13
CA SER A 531 -11.20 8.15 -26.11
C SER A 531 -9.86 7.84 -25.46
N THR A 532 -9.19 6.79 -25.94
CA THR A 532 -7.84 6.39 -25.50
C THR A 532 -6.87 6.40 -26.67
N LEU A 533 -5.72 7.05 -26.51
CA LEU A 533 -4.63 7.02 -27.50
C LEU A 533 -3.56 6.03 -27.04
N VAL A 534 -3.31 4.99 -27.83
CA VAL A 534 -2.28 3.98 -27.57
C VAL A 534 -1.13 4.17 -28.55
N TYR A 535 0.09 4.22 -28.04
CA TYR A 535 1.28 4.47 -28.85
C TYR A 535 2.15 3.21 -28.97
N ALA A 536 2.55 2.88 -30.18
CA ALA A 536 3.51 1.80 -30.47
C ALA A 536 4.50 2.28 -31.53
N GLY A 537 5.74 1.77 -31.50
CA GLY A 537 6.78 2.16 -32.44
C GLY A 537 7.70 1.01 -32.80
N ALA A 538 8.32 1.11 -33.98
CA ALA A 538 9.14 0.10 -34.61
C ALA A 538 10.42 0.73 -35.19
N GLY A 539 11.54 0.04 -35.03
CA GLY A 539 12.85 0.53 -35.44
C GLY A 539 13.15 0.15 -36.88
N ILE A 540 13.24 1.15 -37.76
CA ILE A 540 13.52 0.98 -39.17
C ILE A 540 15.04 1.01 -39.39
N VAL A 541 15.54 -0.07 -39.99
CA VAL A 541 16.95 -0.26 -40.35
C VAL A 541 17.04 -0.83 -41.77
N GLU A 542 18.25 -0.90 -42.31
CA GLU A 542 18.45 -1.55 -43.60
C GLU A 542 17.92 -3.00 -43.60
N GLY A 543 17.09 -3.34 -44.59
CA GLY A 543 16.47 -4.66 -44.72
C GLY A 543 15.09 -4.80 -44.06
N THR A 544 14.58 -3.76 -43.39
CA THR A 544 13.22 -3.73 -42.83
C THR A 544 12.14 -3.95 -43.90
N ASN A 545 11.08 -4.70 -43.55
CA ASN A 545 9.90 -4.93 -44.37
C ASN A 545 8.68 -4.17 -43.78
N PRO A 546 8.03 -3.24 -44.53
CA PRO A 546 6.92 -2.43 -44.00
C PRO A 546 5.74 -3.22 -43.41
N SER A 547 5.42 -4.39 -43.97
CA SER A 547 4.33 -5.24 -43.49
C SER A 547 4.65 -5.86 -42.14
N PHE A 548 5.85 -6.42 -41.98
CA PHE A 548 6.26 -7.03 -40.71
C PHE A 548 6.35 -6.02 -39.56
N GLU A 549 6.84 -4.80 -39.83
CA GLU A 549 6.88 -3.75 -38.80
C GLU A 549 5.47 -3.33 -38.36
N TRP A 550 4.51 -3.30 -39.28
CA TRP A 550 3.12 -2.98 -38.94
C TRP A 550 2.50 -4.06 -38.05
N ASP A 551 2.72 -5.33 -38.38
CA ASP A 551 2.27 -6.45 -37.55
C ASP A 551 2.92 -6.40 -36.14
N GLU A 552 4.18 -5.96 -36.05
CA GLU A 552 4.86 -5.72 -34.77
C GLU A 552 4.20 -4.60 -33.94
N LEU A 553 3.71 -3.54 -34.58
CA LEU A 553 2.97 -2.47 -33.89
C LEU A 553 1.68 -2.99 -33.26
N ASP A 554 0.97 -3.89 -33.93
CA ASP A 554 -0.26 -4.49 -33.41
C ASP A 554 0.04 -5.40 -32.21
N LEU A 555 1.11 -6.21 -32.28
CA LEU A 555 1.58 -7.01 -31.14
C LEU A 555 1.95 -6.12 -29.94
N LYS A 556 2.65 -5.01 -30.16
CA LYS A 556 3.03 -4.07 -29.10
C LYS A 556 1.84 -3.33 -28.49
N ALA A 557 0.91 -2.86 -29.33
CA ALA A 557 -0.29 -2.15 -28.88
C ALA A 557 -1.26 -3.07 -28.13
N SER A 558 -1.31 -4.35 -28.50
CA SER A 558 -2.19 -5.34 -27.89
C SER A 558 -2.03 -5.48 -26.38
N GLN A 559 -0.87 -5.11 -25.83
CA GLN A 559 -0.59 -5.08 -24.40
C GLN A 559 -1.57 -4.18 -23.61
N ILE A 560 -2.06 -3.11 -24.24
CA ILE A 560 -3.00 -2.17 -23.62
C ILE A 560 -4.44 -2.47 -24.08
N SER A 561 -4.61 -3.00 -25.29
CA SER A 561 -5.94 -3.13 -25.91
C SER A 561 -6.61 -4.49 -25.76
N ALA A 562 -5.97 -5.47 -25.13
CA ALA A 562 -6.50 -6.81 -24.89
C ALA A 562 -6.76 -7.03 -23.40
#